data_AF-A0A8B9NKF3-F1
#
_entry.id   AF-A0A8B9NKF3-F1
#
_cell.length_a   1.000
_cell.length_b   1.000
_cell.length_c   1.000
_cell.angle_alpha   90.00
_cell.angle_beta   90.00
_cell.angle_gamma   90.00
#
_symmetry.space_group_name_H-M   'P 1'
#
loop_
_entity.id
_entity.type
_entity.pdbx_description
1 polymer ?
#
loop_
_entity_poly.entity_id
_entity_poly.type
_entity_poly.pdbx_seq_one_letter_code
_entity_poly.pdbx_strand_id
1 'polypeptide(L)'
;MGRREGVRPPPPLLLPLCLLLCPPFCPPRLAAARPPAPHLVLVLADDLGWGDVGWHGSAIRTPRLDALGAGGVRLERYYTQPLCTPSRSQLLSGLIGLIIAPPPPPLFLFFFFFFSFFPPPPPLFFGDVCVWGWLWG
;
A
#
# COMPACT_ATOMS: atom_id res chain seq x y z
N MET A 1 -18.57 -11.72 -8.13
CA MET A 1 -19.53 -12.84 -8.33
C MET A 1 -18.99 -14.07 -7.61
N GLY A 2 -19.25 -14.18 -6.30
CA GLY A 2 -18.95 -15.36 -5.50
C GLY A 2 -20.15 -15.57 -4.60
N ARG A 3 -20.92 -16.64 -4.86
CA ARG A 3 -22.13 -16.98 -4.09
C ARG A 3 -21.74 -17.13 -2.62
N ARG A 4 -22.28 -16.27 -1.75
CA ARG A 4 -22.30 -16.54 -0.32
C ARG A 4 -23.21 -17.76 -0.14
N GLU A 5 -22.62 -18.93 0.03
CA GLU A 5 -23.37 -20.11 0.44
C GLU A 5 -23.99 -19.81 1.79
N GLY A 6 -25.32 -19.64 1.79
CA GLY A 6 -26.09 -19.40 2.98
C GLY A 6 -25.96 -20.60 3.90
N VAL A 7 -25.22 -20.42 4.99
CA VAL A 7 -25.28 -21.30 6.16
C VAL A 7 -26.74 -21.28 6.62
N ARG A 8 -27.48 -22.36 6.35
CA ARG A 8 -28.86 -22.51 6.83
C ARG A 8 -28.79 -22.55 8.36
N PRO A 9 -29.57 -21.73 9.09
CA PRO A 9 -29.58 -21.82 10.53
C PRO A 9 -30.01 -23.23 10.94
N PRO A 10 -29.31 -23.88 11.89
CA PRO A 10 -29.69 -25.20 12.35
C PRO A 10 -31.10 -25.15 12.97
N PRO A 11 -31.87 -26.25 12.87
CA PRO A 11 -33.26 -26.26 13.33
C PRO A 11 -33.34 -25.94 14.84
N PRO A 12 -34.42 -25.28 15.30
CA PRO A 12 -34.53 -24.64 16.61
C PRO A 12 -34.45 -25.59 17.82
N LEU A 13 -34.37 -26.91 17.58
CA LEU A 13 -34.29 -27.95 18.59
C LEU A 13 -32.85 -28.43 18.88
N LEU A 14 -31.86 -28.01 18.09
CA LEU A 14 -30.44 -28.35 18.29
C LEU A 14 -29.69 -27.34 19.18
N LEU A 15 -30.25 -26.15 19.39
CA LEU A 15 -29.66 -25.10 20.26
C LEU A 15 -29.63 -25.45 21.77
N PRO A 16 -30.68 -26.04 22.38
CA PRO A 16 -30.68 -26.26 23.83
C PRO A 16 -29.81 -27.45 24.25
N LEU A 17 -29.52 -28.39 23.33
CA LEU A 17 -28.70 -29.57 23.62
C LEU A 17 -27.19 -29.24 23.71
N CYS A 18 -26.72 -28.28 22.89
CA CYS A 18 -25.32 -27.81 22.95
C CYS A 18 -25.01 -26.98 24.20
N LEU A 19 -26.01 -26.29 24.77
CA LEU A 19 -25.85 -25.52 26.01
C LEU A 19 -25.74 -26.42 27.25
N LEU A 20 -26.30 -27.63 27.21
CA LEU A 20 -26.31 -28.56 28.35
C LEU A 20 -25.03 -29.41 28.48
N LEU A 21 -24.20 -29.49 27.42
CA LEU A 21 -22.95 -30.26 27.40
C LEU A 21 -21.69 -29.44 27.71
N CYS A 22 -21.78 -28.13 27.89
CA CYS A 22 -20.62 -27.29 28.20
C CYS A 22 -20.44 -27.19 29.73
N PRO A 23 -19.45 -27.88 30.35
CA PRO A 23 -19.23 -27.74 31.78
C PRO A 23 -18.89 -26.28 32.13
N PRO A 24 -19.31 -25.77 33.31
CA PRO A 24 -19.16 -24.36 33.70
C PRO A 24 -17.72 -23.96 34.06
N PHE A 25 -16.73 -24.72 33.60
CA PHE A 25 -15.32 -24.52 33.91
C PHE A 25 -14.57 -23.94 32.70
N CYS A 26 -15.11 -22.87 32.12
CA CYS A 26 -14.34 -22.02 31.22
C CYS A 26 -13.64 -20.98 32.12
N PRO A 27 -12.33 -21.11 32.43
CA PRO A 27 -11.64 -20.07 33.17
C PRO A 27 -11.78 -18.76 32.39
N PRO A 28 -12.02 -17.63 33.08
CA PRO A 28 -12.09 -16.34 32.41
C PRO A 28 -10.81 -16.18 31.60
N ARG A 29 -10.99 -16.04 30.28
CA ARG A 29 -9.89 -15.78 29.35
C ARG A 29 -9.31 -14.43 29.79
N LEU A 30 -8.24 -14.46 30.58
CA LEU A 30 -7.50 -13.27 30.95
C LEU A 30 -7.20 -12.54 29.65
N ALA A 31 -7.75 -11.34 29.51
CA ALA A 31 -7.47 -10.48 28.38
C ALA A 31 -5.98 -10.17 28.44
N ALA A 32 -5.18 -10.95 27.69
CA ALA A 32 -3.77 -10.69 27.54
C ALA A 32 -3.65 -9.24 27.07
N ALA A 33 -2.98 -8.41 27.86
CA ALA A 33 -2.72 -7.03 27.52
C ALA A 33 -2.12 -7.00 26.12
N ARG A 34 -2.83 -6.38 25.18
CA ARG A 34 -2.40 -6.35 23.79
C ARG A 34 -1.04 -5.67 23.77
N PRO A 35 0.02 -6.33 23.25
CA PRO A 35 1.32 -5.69 23.18
C PRO A 35 1.19 -4.36 22.43
N PRO A 36 1.97 -3.34 22.81
CA PRO A 36 1.92 -2.03 22.15
C PRO A 36 2.10 -2.23 20.65
N ALA A 37 1.22 -1.59 19.86
CA ALA A 37 1.27 -1.70 18.41
C ALA A 37 2.60 -1.09 17.91
N PRO A 38 3.30 -1.76 16.99
CA PRO A 38 4.52 -1.20 16.42
C PRO A 38 4.20 0.05 15.60
N HIS A 39 5.15 0.99 15.54
CA HIS A 39 5.07 2.12 14.63
C HIS A 39 5.34 1.67 13.19
N LEU A 40 4.48 2.07 12.26
CA LEU A 40 4.64 1.81 10.83
C LEU A 40 5.08 3.08 10.12
N VAL A 41 6.25 3.06 9.50
CA VAL A 41 6.78 4.14 8.67
C VAL A 41 6.92 3.62 7.24
N LEU A 42 6.16 4.19 6.32
CA LEU A 42 6.24 3.88 4.88
C LEU A 42 7.04 4.98 4.17
N VAL A 43 8.19 4.61 3.60
CA VAL A 43 9.02 5.50 2.79
C VAL A 43 8.88 5.08 1.34
N LEU A 44 8.37 5.99 0.50
CA LEU A 44 8.23 5.79 -0.95
C LEU A 44 9.19 6.75 -1.66
N ALA A 45 10.03 6.22 -2.54
CA ALA A 45 10.85 7.00 -3.46
C ALA A 45 10.21 6.97 -4.85
N ASP A 46 10.01 8.14 -5.46
CA ASP A 46 9.56 8.23 -6.85
C ASP A 46 10.73 8.01 -7.80
N ASP A 47 10.43 7.38 -8.95
CA ASP A 47 11.36 7.13 -10.06
C ASP A 47 12.68 6.41 -9.68
N LEU A 48 12.71 5.72 -8.53
CA LEU A 48 13.84 4.88 -8.14
C LEU A 48 13.83 3.57 -8.94
N GLY A 49 14.81 3.43 -9.83
CA GLY A 49 14.99 2.24 -10.65
C GLY A 49 15.55 1.05 -9.88
N TRP A 50 15.34 -0.15 -10.44
CA TRP A 50 15.89 -1.38 -9.90
C TRP A 50 17.43 -1.34 -9.75
N GLY A 51 18.12 -0.71 -10.70
CA GLY A 51 19.59 -0.60 -10.69
C GLY A 51 20.15 0.55 -9.85
N ASP A 52 19.32 1.32 -9.14
CA ASP A 52 19.75 2.56 -8.47
C ASP A 52 20.17 2.35 -7.00
N VAL A 53 19.99 1.14 -6.48
CA VAL A 53 20.35 0.76 -5.11
C VAL A 53 21.65 -0.05 -5.07
N GLY A 54 22.47 0.19 -4.04
CA GLY A 54 23.81 -0.39 -3.90
C GLY A 54 23.82 -1.92 -3.92
N TRP A 55 22.81 -2.58 -3.34
CA TRP A 55 22.72 -4.05 -3.34
C TRP A 55 22.35 -4.67 -4.71
N HIS A 56 21.94 -3.88 -5.70
CA HIS A 56 21.78 -4.31 -7.09
C HIS A 56 22.98 -3.94 -7.98
N GLY A 57 24.08 -3.46 -7.39
CA GLY A 57 25.29 -3.10 -8.11
C GLY A 57 25.25 -1.68 -8.72
N SER A 58 24.47 -0.77 -8.14
CA SER A 58 24.41 0.62 -8.60
C SER A 58 25.76 1.34 -8.52
N ALA A 59 25.97 2.30 -9.42
CA ALA A 59 27.04 3.29 -9.27
C ALA A 59 26.72 4.33 -8.16
N ILE A 60 25.44 4.47 -7.81
CA ILE A 60 24.97 5.41 -6.78
C ILE A 60 25.26 4.83 -5.40
N ARG A 61 25.89 5.62 -4.53
CA ARG A 61 26.19 5.21 -3.15
C ARG A 61 24.96 5.43 -2.26
N THR A 62 24.34 4.35 -1.82
CA THR A 62 23.12 4.37 -0.98
C THR A 62 23.32 3.77 0.43
N PRO A 63 24.31 4.23 1.23
CA PRO A 63 24.75 3.51 2.45
C PRO A 63 23.66 3.33 3.50
N ARG A 64 22.71 4.27 3.62
CA ARG A 64 21.58 4.18 4.56
C ARG A 64 20.55 3.13 4.13
N LEU A 65 20.25 3.08 2.82
CA LEU A 65 19.36 2.07 2.28
C LEU A 65 20.04 0.69 2.37
N ASP A 66 21.34 0.62 2.08
CA ASP A 66 22.10 -0.64 2.11
C ASP A 66 22.08 -1.26 3.51
N ALA A 67 22.27 -0.42 4.54
CA ALA A 67 22.15 -0.83 5.94
C ALA A 67 20.72 -1.28 6.28
N LEU A 68 19.69 -0.57 5.81
CA LEU A 68 18.29 -0.95 6.01
C LEU A 68 17.97 -2.31 5.36
N GLY A 69 18.44 -2.53 4.14
CA GLY A 69 18.26 -3.79 3.43
C GLY A 69 19.06 -4.94 4.04
N ALA A 70 20.21 -4.67 4.64
CA ALA A 70 21.02 -5.69 5.33
C ALA A 70 20.42 -6.12 6.67
N GLY A 71 19.76 -5.19 7.39
CA GLY A 71 19.06 -5.47 8.65
C GLY A 71 17.62 -5.95 8.48
N GLY A 72 17.11 -6.03 7.25
CA GLY A 72 15.70 -6.28 6.96
C GLY A 72 15.47 -7.35 5.87
N VAL A 73 14.27 -7.34 5.30
CA VAL A 73 13.88 -8.22 4.20
C VAL A 73 13.90 -7.42 2.89
N ARG A 74 14.57 -7.97 1.87
CA ARG A 74 14.60 -7.41 0.52
C ARG A 74 13.62 -8.16 -0.38
N LEU A 75 12.83 -7.41 -1.15
CA LEU A 75 11.91 -7.98 -2.13
C LEU A 75 12.62 -8.01 -3.48
N GLU A 76 13.05 -9.20 -3.92
CA GLU A 76 13.80 -9.33 -5.17
C GLU A 76 12.92 -9.27 -6.44
N ARG A 77 11.59 -9.30 -6.26
CA ARG A 77 10.62 -9.31 -7.37
C ARG A 77 9.39 -8.50 -6.97
N TYR A 78 9.46 -7.20 -7.11
CA TYR A 78 8.33 -6.28 -6.97
C TYR A 78 8.00 -5.65 -8.33
N TYR A 79 6.72 -5.37 -8.57
CA TYR A 79 6.24 -4.81 -9.83
C TYR A 79 5.38 -3.59 -9.55
N THR A 80 5.58 -2.55 -10.34
CA THR A 80 4.85 -1.27 -10.24
C THR A 80 4.20 -0.94 -11.58
N GLN A 81 3.24 -0.03 -11.55
CA GLN A 81 2.72 0.57 -12.79
C GLN A 81 3.74 1.57 -13.34
N PRO A 82 3.84 1.75 -14.66
CA PRO A 82 4.77 2.70 -15.28
C PRO A 82 4.37 4.18 -15.08
N LEU A 83 3.45 4.47 -14.16
CA LEU A 83 2.91 5.79 -13.88
C LEU A 83 2.73 5.99 -12.37
N CYS A 84 3.06 7.19 -11.88
CA CYS A 84 3.06 7.53 -10.46
C CYS A 84 1.65 7.45 -9.83
N THR A 85 0.63 8.05 -10.46
CA THR A 85 -0.75 8.08 -9.95
C THR A 85 -1.34 6.69 -9.73
N PRO A 86 -1.35 5.77 -10.73
CA PRO A 86 -1.88 4.43 -10.50
C PRO A 86 -0.98 3.57 -9.59
N SER A 87 0.33 3.80 -9.52
CA SER A 87 1.20 3.09 -8.58
C SER A 87 0.91 3.48 -7.12
N ARG A 88 0.77 4.78 -6.84
CA ARG A 88 0.46 5.29 -5.49
C ARG A 88 -0.94 4.90 -5.03
N SER A 89 -1.94 4.98 -5.91
CA SER A 89 -3.31 4.60 -5.56
C SER A 89 -3.41 3.11 -5.22
N GLN A 90 -2.70 2.25 -5.96
CA GLN A 90 -2.59 0.81 -5.66
C GLN A 90 -1.94 0.54 -4.31
N LEU A 91 -0.85 1.25 -3.98
CA LEU A 91 -0.15 1.11 -2.71
C LEU A 91 -1.02 1.47 -1.50
N LEU A 92 -1.81 2.55 -1.60
CA LEU A 92 -2.63 3.05 -0.48
C LEU A 92 -3.95 2.29 -0.31
N SER A 93 -4.55 1.81 -1.41
CA SER A 93 -5.85 1.14 -1.38
C SER A 93 -5.77 -0.39 -1.34
N GLY A 94 -4.65 -0.97 -1.78
CA GLY A 94 -4.52 -2.41 -1.99
C GLY A 94 -5.35 -2.95 -3.16
N LEU A 95 -5.94 -2.07 -3.99
CA LEU A 95 -6.77 -2.42 -5.14
C LEU A 95 -6.01 -2.16 -6.43
N ILE A 96 -6.21 -3.01 -7.43
CA ILE A 96 -5.61 -2.81 -8.75
C ILE A 96 -6.16 -1.56 -9.43
N GLY A 97 -5.30 -0.82 -10.13
CA GLY A 97 -5.62 0.50 -10.71
C GLY A 97 -6.75 0.48 -11.74
N LEU A 98 -7.02 -0.68 -12.36
CA LEU A 98 -8.17 -0.86 -13.26
C LEU A 98 -9.52 -0.62 -12.56
N ILE A 99 -9.60 -0.81 -11.24
CA ILE A 99 -10.82 -0.59 -10.46
C ILE A 99 -10.91 0.86 -9.94
N ILE A 100 -9.77 1.52 -9.73
CA ILE A 100 -9.69 2.90 -9.19
C ILE A 100 -9.89 3.94 -10.29
N ALA A 101 -9.66 3.57 -11.55
CA ALA A 101 -10.00 4.37 -12.72
C ALA A 101 -11.32 3.88 -13.33
N PRO A 102 -12.51 4.28 -12.81
CA PRO A 102 -13.73 4.17 -13.61
C PRO A 102 -13.52 4.90 -14.96
N PRO A 103 -14.28 4.57 -16.02
CA PRO A 103 -14.17 5.25 -17.32
C PRO A 103 -14.14 6.77 -17.11
N PRO A 104 -13.24 7.49 -17.78
CA PRO A 104 -12.91 8.86 -17.39
C PRO A 104 -14.16 9.74 -17.42
N PRO A 105 -14.59 10.34 -16.31
CA PRO A 105 -15.48 11.49 -16.38
C PRO A 105 -14.73 12.61 -17.16
N PRO A 106 -15.44 13.58 -17.75
CA PRO A 106 -14.85 14.64 -18.59
C PRO A 106 -13.72 15.46 -17.94
N LEU A 107 -13.54 15.35 -16.62
CA LEU A 107 -12.48 15.99 -15.85
C LEU A 107 -11.09 15.31 -15.97
N PHE A 108 -10.99 14.03 -16.35
CA PHE A 108 -9.68 13.38 -16.54
C PHE A 108 -8.96 13.89 -17.80
N LEU A 109 -9.74 14.22 -18.84
CA LEU A 109 -9.25 14.95 -20.01
C LEU A 109 -8.77 16.36 -19.64
N PHE A 110 -9.41 17.01 -18.66
CA PHE A 110 -8.97 18.33 -18.21
C PHE A 110 -7.58 18.28 -17.55
N PHE A 111 -7.29 17.25 -16.75
CA PHE A 111 -5.97 17.09 -16.12
C PHE A 111 -4.88 16.75 -17.14
N PHE A 112 -5.18 15.88 -18.12
CA PHE A 112 -4.24 15.51 -19.18
C PHE A 112 -4.01 16.65 -20.20
N PHE A 113 -5.03 17.46 -20.48
CA PHE A 113 -4.96 18.61 -21.38
C PHE A 113 -4.23 19.80 -20.73
N PHE A 114 -4.45 20.05 -19.43
CA PHE A 114 -3.75 21.10 -18.69
C PHE A 114 -2.24 20.86 -18.64
N PHE A 115 -1.80 19.60 -18.50
CA PHE A 115 -0.38 19.23 -18.50
C PHE A 115 0.30 19.22 -19.88
N SER A 116 -0.46 19.13 -20.98
CA SER A 116 0.10 19.17 -22.35
C SER A 116 0.25 20.59 -22.89
N PHE A 117 -0.46 21.58 -22.33
CA PHE A 117 -0.49 22.95 -22.88
C PHE A 117 0.25 23.99 -22.04
N PHE A 118 0.57 23.70 -20.78
CA PHE A 118 1.42 24.57 -19.96
C PHE A 118 2.88 24.05 -20.00
N PRO A 119 3.84 24.85 -20.51
CA PRO A 119 5.24 24.46 -20.47
C PRO A 119 5.68 24.27 -19.01
N PRO A 120 6.52 23.26 -18.71
CA PRO A 120 7.01 23.04 -17.37
C PRO A 120 7.75 24.28 -16.86
N PRO A 121 7.54 24.71 -15.60
CA PRO A 121 8.34 25.78 -15.02
C PRO A 121 9.82 25.36 -15.01
N PRO A 122 10.76 26.32 -15.14
CA PRO A 122 12.18 26.02 -15.12
C PRO A 122 12.57 25.34 -13.79
N PRO A 123 13.45 24.33 -13.82
CA PRO A 123 13.89 23.65 -12.61
C PRO A 123 14.58 24.65 -11.66
N LEU A 124 14.09 24.73 -10.43
CA LEU A 124 14.76 25.47 -9.36
C LEU A 124 15.78 24.53 -8.71
N PHE A 125 17.06 24.76 -8.99
CA PHE A 125 18.15 24.00 -8.42
C PHE A 125 18.45 24.48 -6.99
N PHE A 126 18.36 23.56 -6.03
CA PHE A 126 18.90 23.73 -4.69
C PHE A 126 19.96 22.63 -4.47
N GLY A 127 21.18 22.86 -4.97
CA GLY A 127 22.22 21.84 -5.09
C GLY A 127 21.96 20.83 -6.22
N ASP A 128 22.45 19.60 -6.09
CA ASP A 128 22.35 18.51 -7.09
C ASP A 128 20.98 17.81 -7.15
N VAL A 129 19.96 18.33 -6.45
CA VAL A 129 18.63 17.71 -6.38
C VAL A 129 17.67 18.48 -7.28
N CYS A 130 17.16 17.82 -8.32
CA CYS A 130 16.09 18.33 -9.17
C CYS A 130 14.76 18.16 -8.43
N VAL A 131 14.32 19.21 -7.71
CA VAL A 131 13.00 19.23 -7.09
C VAL A 131 12.02 19.77 -8.14
N TRP A 132 11.24 18.87 -8.73
CA TRP A 132 10.02 19.28 -9.44
C TRP A 132 9.04 19.81 -8.41
N GLY A 133 9.03 21.14 -8.24
CA GLY A 133 8.15 21.84 -7.31
C GLY A 133 6.70 21.76 -7.77
N TRP A 134 6.02 20.66 -7.45
CA TRP A 134 4.57 20.68 -7.22
C TRP A 134 4.34 21.07 -5.76
N LEU A 135 4.60 22.36 -5.48
CA LEU A 135 4.15 23.00 -4.27
C LEU A 135 2.74 23.57 -4.53
N TRP A 136 1.90 23.49 -3.50
CA TRP A 136 0.51 23.95 -3.40
C TRP A 136 -0.55 22.90 -3.78
N GLY A 137 -1.65 22.77 -3.05
CA GLY A 137 -2.22 23.61 -1.99
C GLY A 137 -3.72 23.36 -1.96
#